data_AF-A0A2K1JE88-F1
#
_entry.id   AF-A0A2K1JE88-F1
#
_cell.length_a   1.000
_cell.length_b   1.000
_cell.length_c   1.000
_cell.angle_alpha   90.00
_cell.angle_beta   90.00
_cell.angle_gamma   90.00
#
_symmetry.space_group_name_H-M   'P 1'
#
loop_
_entity.id
_entity.type
_entity.pdbx_description
1 polymer ?
#
loop_
_entity_poly.entity_id
_entity_poly.type
_entity_poly.pdbx_seq_one_letter_code
_entity_poly.pdbx_strand_id
1 'polypeptide(L)'
;MHDRVLRHPECVQNLYFTYHFVLRALPKAEKYLSEAEYSTGNDAEDHHTHKLMVALVGSERLRIACPIPFNEAKMWRGPDA
;
A
#
# COMPACT_ATOMS: atom_id res chain seq x y z
N MET A 1 -20.51 -9.93 -11.39
CA MET A 1 -19.91 -9.50 -10.11
C MET A 1 -20.56 -10.17 -8.91
N HIS A 2 -21.89 -10.27 -8.84
CA HIS A 2 -22.60 -10.87 -7.71
C HIS A 2 -22.18 -12.31 -7.38
N ASP A 3 -22.13 -13.23 -8.35
CA ASP A 3 -21.79 -14.62 -8.06
C ASP A 3 -20.34 -14.84 -7.62
N ARG A 4 -19.42 -13.91 -7.90
CA ARG A 4 -18.00 -14.02 -7.55
C ARG A 4 -17.63 -13.40 -6.21
N VAL A 5 -18.46 -12.48 -5.69
CA VAL A 5 -18.13 -11.69 -4.49
C VAL A 5 -19.25 -11.75 -3.45
N LEU A 6 -20.52 -11.61 -3.84
CA LEU A 6 -21.63 -11.61 -2.89
C LEU A 6 -21.92 -13.01 -2.32
N ARG A 7 -21.64 -14.07 -3.09
CA ARG A 7 -21.74 -15.46 -2.60
C ARG A 7 -20.53 -15.89 -1.75
N HIS A 8 -19.48 -15.06 -1.72
CA HIS A 8 -18.19 -15.37 -1.14
C HIS A 8 -17.74 -14.20 -0.23
N PRO A 9 -18.37 -14.02 0.94
CA PRO A 9 -18.02 -12.93 1.86
C PRO A 9 -16.54 -12.92 2.28
N GLU A 10 -15.88 -14.08 2.25
CA GLU A 10 -14.44 -14.23 2.43
C GLU A 10 -13.62 -13.42 1.42
N CYS A 11 -14.11 -13.23 0.19
CA CYS A 11 -13.42 -12.41 -0.81
C CYS A 11 -13.39 -10.95 -0.39
N VAL A 12 -14.45 -10.44 0.25
CA VAL A 12 -14.49 -9.07 0.78
C VAL A 12 -13.51 -8.95 1.94
N GLN A 13 -13.51 -9.91 2.87
CA GLN A 13 -12.56 -9.91 4.00
C GLN A 13 -11.11 -9.94 3.51
N ASN A 14 -10.79 -10.81 2.54
CA ASN A 14 -9.46 -10.90 1.95
C ASN A 14 -9.07 -9.60 1.25
N LEU A 15 -10.02 -8.94 0.55
CA LEU A 15 -9.76 -7.64 -0.07
C LEU A 15 -9.39 -6.57 0.96
N TYR A 16 -10.13 -6.48 2.07
CA TYR A 16 -9.79 -5.56 3.16
C TYR A 16 -8.44 -5.89 3.80
N PHE A 17 -8.15 -7.17 3.99
CA PHE A 17 -6.86 -7.62 4.48
C PHE A 17 -5.72 -7.17 3.55
N THR A 18 -5.82 -7.44 2.24
CA THR A 18 -4.83 -7.02 1.25
C THR A 18 -4.69 -5.51 1.20
N TYR A 19 -5.80 -4.76 1.24
CA TYR A 19 -5.78 -3.31 1.29
C TYR A 19 -5.00 -2.80 2.51
N HIS A 20 -5.32 -3.28 3.71
CA HIS A 20 -4.62 -2.88 4.92
C HIS A 20 -3.14 -3.31 4.92
N PHE A 21 -2.83 -4.48 4.35
CA PHE A 21 -1.46 -4.95 4.21
C PHE A 21 -0.63 -4.00 3.34
N VAL A 22 -1.13 -3.66 2.14
CA VAL A 22 -0.45 -2.72 1.23
C VAL A 22 -0.39 -1.32 1.84
N LEU A 23 -1.47 -0.84 2.44
CA LEU A 23 -1.53 0.49 3.06
C LEU A 23 -0.46 0.65 4.16
N ARG A 24 -0.22 -0.40 4.96
CA ARG A 24 0.83 -0.39 5.99
C ARG A 24 2.25 -0.52 5.44
N ALA A 25 2.41 -1.02 4.21
CA ALA A 25 3.71 -1.08 3.55
C ALA A 25 4.13 0.29 2.99
N LEU A 26 3.18 1.17 2.65
CA LEU A 26 3.47 2.48 2.07
C LEU A 26 4.36 3.37 2.96
N PRO A 27 4.12 3.54 4.28
CA PRO A 27 5.02 4.29 5.15
C PRO A 27 6.43 3.70 5.21
N LYS A 28 6.58 2.37 5.11
CA LYS A 28 7.91 1.73 5.08
C LYS A 28 8.64 2.00 3.77
N ALA A 29 7.90 2.11 2.67
CA ALA A 29 8.42 2.40 1.35
C ALA A 29 8.56 3.90 1.05
N GLU A 30 8.16 4.80 1.97
CA GLU A 30 8.11 6.25 1.75
C GLU A 30 9.41 6.80 1.17
N LYS A 31 10.54 6.48 1.80
CA LYS A 31 11.86 6.93 1.34
C LYS A 31 12.16 6.43 -0.07
N TYR A 32 11.91 5.14 -0.32
CA TYR A 32 12.18 4.52 -1.62
C TYR A 32 11.32 5.14 -2.73
N LEU A 33 10.02 5.34 -2.49
CA LEU A 33 9.09 5.88 -3.47
C LEU A 33 9.28 7.39 -3.71
N SER A 34 9.79 8.12 -2.72
CA SER A 34 10.09 9.55 -2.84
C SER A 34 11.40 9.85 -3.57
N GLU A 35 12.34 8.90 -3.58
CA GLU A 35 13.64 9.01 -4.26
C GLU A 35 13.67 8.27 -5.60
N ALA A 36 12.56 7.61 -5.99
CA ALA A 36 12.48 6.79 -7.20
C ALA A 36 12.45 7.63 -8.49
N GLU A 37 13.10 7.12 -9.53
CA GLU A 37 13.03 7.66 -10.88
C GLU A 37 11.82 7.04 -11.63
N TYR A 38 10.86 7.88 -12.01
CA TYR A 38 9.70 7.50 -12.81
C TYR A 38 10.00 7.89 -14.26
N SER A 39 10.58 6.99 -15.07
CA SER A 39 10.91 7.27 -16.47
C SER A 39 10.02 6.47 -17.42
N THR A 40 9.16 7.16 -18.16
CA THR A 40 8.30 6.58 -19.21
C THR A 40 8.64 7.10 -20.61
N GLY A 41 9.58 8.04 -20.70
CA GLY A 41 9.93 8.75 -21.94
C GLY A 41 9.08 10.01 -22.16
N ASN A 42 8.26 10.40 -21.19
CA ASN A 42 7.50 11.64 -21.18
C ASN A 42 7.82 12.44 -19.91
N ASP A 43 8.82 13.32 -20.02
CA ASP A 43 9.35 14.10 -18.89
C ASP A 43 8.29 14.87 -18.10
N ALA A 44 7.24 15.36 -18.78
CA ALA A 44 6.17 16.11 -18.13
C ALA A 44 5.32 15.23 -17.20
N GLU A 45 4.92 14.05 -17.69
CA GLU A 45 4.15 13.07 -16.91
C GLU A 45 5.00 12.40 -15.84
N ASP A 46 6.28 12.18 -16.11
CA ASP A 46 7.26 11.62 -15.19
C ASP A 46 7.46 12.55 -13.98
N HIS A 47 7.64 13.85 -14.24
CA HIS A 47 7.73 14.86 -13.19
C HIS A 47 6.41 15.04 -12.42
N HIS A 48 5.27 14.94 -13.11
CA HIS A 48 3.96 14.98 -12.46
C HIS A 48 3.75 13.77 -11.53
N THR A 49 4.08 12.57 -12.00
CA THR A 49 4.01 11.31 -11.26
C THR A 49 4.87 11.37 -10.00
N HIS A 50 6.11 11.82 -10.12
CA HIS A 50 7.00 11.98 -8.98
C HIS A 50 6.39 12.88 -7.89
N LYS A 51 5.81 14.02 -8.28
CA LYS A 51 5.12 14.93 -7.33
C LYS A 51 3.93 14.26 -6.64
N LEU A 52 3.12 13.52 -7.39
CA LEU A 52 1.97 12.80 -6.83
C LEU A 52 2.42 11.71 -5.84
N MET A 53 3.49 10.98 -6.17
CA MET A 53 4.03 9.92 -5.31
C MET A 53 4.54 10.47 -3.99
N VAL A 54 5.35 11.54 -4.02
CA VAL A 54 5.81 12.24 -2.81
C VAL A 54 4.62 12.73 -1.98
N ALA A 55 3.60 13.32 -2.60
CA ALA A 55 2.41 13.79 -1.88
C ALA A 55 1.58 12.65 -1.27
N LEU A 56 1.51 11.50 -1.94
CA LEU A 56 0.80 10.31 -1.46
C LEU A 56 1.49 9.72 -0.22
N VAL A 57 2.81 9.46 -0.30
CA VAL A 57 3.54 8.79 0.78
C VAL A 57 3.80 9.72 1.96
N GLY A 58 3.95 11.02 1.72
CA GLY A 58 4.05 12.05 2.75
C GLY A 58 2.70 12.52 3.32
N SER A 59 1.58 11.90 2.94
CA SER A 59 0.24 12.33 3.36
C SER A 59 0.00 12.09 4.85
N GLU A 60 -0.41 13.13 5.58
CA GLU A 60 -0.80 12.98 7.00
C GLU A 60 -1.98 12.01 7.19
N ARG A 61 -2.88 11.92 6.20
CA ARG A 61 -3.99 10.96 6.23
C ARG A 61 -3.49 9.51 6.22
N LEU A 62 -2.41 9.24 5.48
CA LEU A 62 -1.79 7.92 5.44
C LEU A 62 -1.17 7.57 6.81
N ARG A 63 -0.49 8.52 7.44
CA ARG A 63 0.12 8.36 8.77
C ARG A 63 -0.93 8.12 9.86
N ILE A 64 -2.02 8.88 9.85
CA ILE A 64 -3.14 8.71 10.80
C ILE A 64 -3.85 7.37 10.58
N ALA A 65 -4.04 6.95 9.32
CA ALA A 65 -4.71 5.69 9.01
C ALA A 65 -3.87 4.45 9.41
N CYS A 66 -2.54 4.58 9.48
CA CYS A 66 -1.61 3.52 9.83
C CYS A 66 -0.52 3.99 10.82
N PRO A 67 -0.89 4.28 12.09
CA PRO A 67 0.02 4.86 13.06
C PRO A 67 1.09 3.88 13.55
N ILE A 68 0.85 2.58 13.38
CA ILE A 68 1.77 1.51 13.78
C ILE A 68 2.17 0.77 12.50
N PRO A 69 3.48 0.79 12.12
CA PRO A 69 3.98 -0.04 11.04
C PRO A 69 3.69 -1.50 11.34
N PHE A 70 3.28 -2.25 10.31
CA PHE A 70 3.00 -3.67 10.46
C PHE A 70 4.22 -4.42 11.01
N ASN A 71 4.00 -5.36 11.92
CA ASN A 71 5.07 -6.24 12.42
C ASN A 71 5.04 -7.54 11.62
N GLU A 72 5.89 -7.64 10.60
CA GLU A 72 6.01 -8.80 9.71
C GLU A 72 6.24 -10.09 10.49
N ALA A 73 7.04 -10.02 11.58
CA ALA A 73 7.34 -11.17 12.42
C ALA A 73 6.11 -11.73 13.15
N LYS A 74 4.97 -11.03 13.20
CA LYS A 74 3.70 -11.55 13.71
C LYS A 74 2.83 -12.21 12.63
N MET A 75 3.03 -11.88 11.35
CA MET A 75 2.20 -12.38 10.24
C MET A 75 2.74 -13.69 9.66
N TRP A 76 4.06 -13.79 9.57
CA TRP A 76 4.74 -14.92 8.93
C TRP A 76 5.19 -15.98 9.94
N ARG A 77 4.58 -16.00 11.14
CA ARG A 77 4.81 -17.11 12.06
C ARG A 77 4.17 -18.36 11.48
N GLY A 78 5.01 -19.34 11.17
CA GLY A 78 4.54 -20.68 10.89
C GLY A 78 3.78 -21.25 12.10
N PRO A 79 3.07 -22.37 11.93
CA PRO A 79 2.35 -23.05 13.01
C PRO A 79 3.24 -23.36 14.24
N ASP A 80 4.55 -23.38 14.07
CA ASP A 80 5.54 -23.83 15.07
C ASP A 80 6.33 -22.68 15.73
N ALA A 81 5.83 -21.43 15.75
CA ALA A 81 6.55 -20.25 16.26
C ALA A 81 5.88 -19.54 17.44
#